data_AF-W4GWJ9-F1
#
_entry.id   AF-W4GWJ9-F1
#
_cell.length_a   1.000
_cell.length_b   1.000
_cell.length_c   1.000
_cell.angle_alpha   90.00
_cell.angle_beta   90.00
_cell.angle_gamma   90.00
#
_symmetry.space_group_name_H-M   'P 1'
#
loop_
_entity.id
_entity.type
_entity.pdbx_description
1 polymer ?
#
loop_
_entity_poly.entity_id
_entity_poly.type
_entity_poly.pdbx_seq_one_letter_code
_entity_poly.pdbx_strand_id
1 'polypeptide(L)'
;MDMDLNVVKGHVQSCASAVDALLAEVNVLRKIIYKNTSQHRRANYFQYLVHVKRLHRGMKADKTKHMIKATLHLLDVLQVKDTNMHHVSWKVLGGDCKTNVDTVLRQLLALIDTCVEAMEAEKKAYTALGMQYAMTFFMPFCVVATSLVGRLYTLHQTLLVRFVEAHHAITLAYLAQTILANPLYASTVTAQLASYRLPPQVVAALDMTSSLEATTAPLNQENSATSF
;
A
#
# COMPACT_ATOMS: atom_id res chain seq x y z
N MET A 1 20.69 11.67 -6.55
CA MET A 1 19.24 11.73 -6.79
C MET A 1 18.68 12.43 -5.58
N ASP A 2 18.62 13.76 -5.60
CA ASP A 2 18.05 14.53 -4.49
C ASP A 2 16.55 14.26 -4.50
N MET A 3 16.10 13.48 -3.53
CA MET A 3 14.69 13.22 -3.33
C MET A 3 14.08 14.46 -2.69
N ASP A 4 13.32 15.21 -3.49
CA ASP A 4 12.64 16.42 -3.05
C ASP A 4 11.52 16.07 -2.05
N LEU A 5 11.75 16.39 -0.77
CA LEU A 5 10.78 16.18 0.30
C LEU A 5 9.45 16.89 0.04
N ASN A 6 9.44 17.99 -0.75
CA ASN A 6 8.21 18.68 -1.11
C ASN A 6 7.34 17.86 -2.06
N VAL A 7 7.95 17.13 -2.99
CA VAL A 7 7.24 16.21 -3.89
C VAL A 7 6.60 15.09 -3.09
N VAL A 8 7.38 14.45 -2.21
CA VAL A 8 6.87 13.40 -1.31
C VAL A 8 5.75 13.93 -0.41
N LYS A 9 5.88 15.16 0.09
CA LYS A 9 4.83 15.80 0.89
C LYS A 9 3.54 15.97 0.10
N GLY A 10 3.61 16.45 -1.14
CA GLY A 10 2.44 16.55 -2.03
C GLY A 10 1.77 15.20 -2.29
N HIS A 11 2.57 14.17 -2.52
CA HIS A 11 2.15 12.79 -2.66
C HIS A 11 1.43 12.26 -1.41
N VAL A 12 2.00 12.45 -0.22
CA VAL A 12 1.38 12.03 1.05
C VAL A 12 0.10 12.82 1.34
N GLN A 13 0.05 14.11 1.02
CA GLN A 13 -1.15 14.92 1.20
C GLN A 13 -2.33 14.38 0.37
N SER A 14 -2.06 13.94 -0.87
CA SER A 14 -3.09 13.35 -1.74
C SER A 14 -3.65 12.02 -1.21
N CYS A 15 -2.91 11.33 -0.33
CA CYS A 15 -3.35 10.06 0.25
C CYS A 15 -4.62 10.21 1.10
N ALA A 16 -4.86 11.38 1.70
CA ALA A 16 -6.07 11.62 2.47
C ALA A 16 -7.33 11.48 1.59
N SER A 17 -7.29 12.03 0.37
CA SER A 17 -8.36 11.90 -0.62
C SER A 17 -8.48 10.48 -1.15
N ALA A 18 -7.36 9.78 -1.35
CA ALA A 18 -7.38 8.37 -1.76
C ALA A 18 -8.02 7.46 -0.68
N VAL A 19 -7.78 7.74 0.61
CA VAL A 19 -8.45 7.05 1.72
C VAL A 19 -9.96 7.30 1.70
N ASP A 20 -10.39 8.53 1.41
CA ASP A 20 -11.83 8.85 1.30
C ASP A 20 -12.49 8.13 0.13
N ALA A 21 -11.84 8.10 -1.03
CA ALA A 21 -12.30 7.33 -2.18
C ALA A 21 -12.39 5.83 -1.85
N LEU A 22 -11.37 5.28 -1.18
CA LEU A 22 -11.35 3.88 -0.76
C LEU A 22 -12.55 3.54 0.13
N LEU A 23 -12.86 4.38 1.12
CA LEU A 23 -14.02 4.18 1.99
C LEU A 23 -15.34 4.22 1.22
N ALA A 24 -15.47 5.14 0.26
CA ALA A 24 -16.65 5.22 -0.59
C ALA A 24 -16.86 3.92 -1.37
N GLU A 25 -15.80 3.40 -2.01
CA GLU A 25 -15.84 2.14 -2.77
C GLU A 25 -16.13 0.93 -1.87
N VAL A 26 -15.52 0.86 -0.68
CA VAL A 26 -15.80 -0.18 0.31
C VAL A 26 -17.27 -0.16 0.74
N ASN A 27 -17.87 1.03 0.87
CA ASN A 27 -19.29 1.15 1.19
C ASN A 27 -20.18 0.64 0.04
N VAL A 28 -19.79 0.85 -1.21
CA VAL A 28 -20.46 0.23 -2.37
C VAL A 28 -20.33 -1.29 -2.30
N LEU A 29 -19.14 -1.81 -2.01
CA LEU A 29 -18.89 -3.26 -1.86
C LEU A 29 -19.79 -3.88 -0.78
N ARG A 30 -19.93 -3.20 0.36
CA ARG A 30 -20.82 -3.65 1.45
C ARG A 30 -22.26 -3.77 0.98
N LYS A 31 -22.77 -2.79 0.24
CA LYS A 31 -24.14 -2.81 -0.31
C LYS A 31 -24.32 -3.92 -1.34
N ILE A 32 -23.36 -4.12 -2.23
CA ILE A 32 -23.38 -5.21 -3.22
C ILE A 32 -23.39 -6.58 -2.53
N ILE A 33 -22.53 -6.79 -1.54
CA ILE A 33 -22.49 -8.04 -0.79
C ILE A 33 -23.83 -8.27 -0.07
N TYR A 34 -24.37 -7.24 0.60
CA TYR A 34 -25.66 -7.36 1.29
C TYR A 34 -26.77 -7.80 0.34
N LYS A 35 -26.93 -7.12 -0.81
CA LYS A 35 -27.98 -7.43 -1.80
C LYS A 35 -27.88 -8.84 -2.38
N ASN A 36 -26.67 -9.36 -2.57
CA ASN A 36 -26.44 -10.62 -3.28
C ASN A 36 -26.11 -11.80 -2.36
N THR A 37 -26.18 -11.62 -1.04
CA THR A 37 -25.79 -12.65 -0.07
C THR A 37 -26.64 -13.91 -0.20
N SER A 38 -27.96 -13.80 -0.30
CA SER A 38 -28.84 -14.99 -0.34
C SER A 38 -28.59 -15.89 -1.56
N GLN A 39 -28.25 -15.30 -2.71
CA GLN A 39 -28.06 -16.02 -3.97
C GLN A 39 -26.67 -16.67 -4.08
N HIS A 40 -25.63 -16.01 -3.56
CA HIS A 40 -24.25 -16.41 -3.84
C HIS A 40 -23.46 -16.82 -2.59
N ARG A 41 -24.11 -16.92 -1.42
CA ARG A 41 -23.44 -17.15 -0.12
C ARG A 41 -22.40 -18.26 -0.16
N ARG A 42 -22.65 -19.38 -0.83
CA ARG A 42 -21.74 -20.54 -0.83
C ARG A 42 -20.73 -20.55 -1.98
N ALA A 43 -20.81 -19.60 -2.90
CA ALA A 43 -19.94 -19.55 -4.07
C ALA A 43 -18.55 -19.00 -3.70
N ASN A 44 -17.50 -19.61 -4.26
CA ASN A 44 -16.11 -19.24 -3.96
C ASN A 44 -15.79 -17.79 -4.34
N TYR A 45 -16.21 -17.33 -5.52
CA TYR A 45 -16.01 -15.94 -5.94
C TYR A 45 -16.64 -14.94 -4.95
N PHE A 46 -17.80 -15.30 -4.39
CA PHE A 46 -18.51 -14.45 -3.44
C PHE A 46 -17.84 -14.47 -2.06
N GLN A 47 -17.29 -15.62 -1.65
CA GLN A 47 -16.47 -15.71 -0.43
C GLN A 47 -15.19 -14.86 -0.53
N TYR A 48 -14.57 -14.76 -1.71
CA TYR A 48 -13.44 -13.86 -1.91
C TYR A 48 -13.85 -12.38 -1.77
N LEU A 49 -15.01 -11.97 -2.29
CA LEU A 49 -15.54 -10.61 -2.04
C LEU A 49 -15.82 -10.34 -0.55
N VAL A 50 -16.38 -11.32 0.15
CA VAL A 50 -16.59 -11.23 1.60
C VAL A 50 -15.26 -11.10 2.34
N HIS A 51 -14.20 -11.78 1.88
CA HIS A 51 -12.86 -11.65 2.44
C HIS A 51 -12.28 -10.25 2.20
N VAL A 52 -12.36 -9.70 0.99
CA VAL A 52 -11.96 -8.31 0.68
C VAL A 52 -12.66 -7.34 1.63
N LYS A 53 -13.98 -7.47 1.82
CA LYS A 53 -14.74 -6.64 2.78
C LYS A 53 -14.21 -6.76 4.22
N ARG A 54 -13.80 -7.96 4.66
CA ARG A 54 -13.30 -8.19 6.02
C ARG A 54 -11.96 -7.52 6.26
N LEU A 55 -11.03 -7.59 5.30
CA LEU A 55 -9.72 -6.93 5.40
C LEU A 55 -9.86 -5.41 5.59
N HIS A 56 -10.79 -4.79 4.87
CA HIS A 56 -11.09 -3.37 5.01
C HIS A 56 -11.69 -2.97 6.37
N ARG A 57 -12.15 -3.92 7.20
CA ARG A 57 -12.56 -3.62 8.58
C ARG A 57 -11.34 -3.27 9.46
N GLY A 58 -10.15 -3.76 9.09
CA GLY A 58 -8.90 -3.46 9.78
C GLY A 58 -8.39 -2.04 9.52
N MET A 59 -8.62 -1.51 8.32
CA MET A 59 -8.22 -0.14 7.95
C MET A 59 -9.18 0.91 8.51
N LYS A 60 -8.86 1.42 9.70
CA LYS A 60 -9.60 2.55 10.29
C LYS A 60 -9.19 3.85 9.59
N ALA A 61 -10.16 4.52 8.97
CA ALA A 61 -9.98 5.78 8.27
C ALA A 61 -9.31 6.85 9.14
N ASP A 62 -9.84 7.08 10.33
CA ASP A 62 -9.35 8.12 11.24
C ASP A 62 -7.91 7.86 11.67
N LYS A 63 -7.57 6.61 11.95
CA LYS A 63 -6.21 6.20 12.30
C LYS A 63 -5.25 6.42 11.13
N THR A 64 -5.67 6.08 9.92
CA THR A 64 -4.86 6.26 8.70
C THR A 64 -4.65 7.74 8.39
N LYS A 65 -5.70 8.56 8.50
CA LYS A 65 -5.60 10.02 8.31
C LYS A 65 -4.75 10.70 9.38
N HIS A 66 -4.82 10.23 10.63
CA HIS A 66 -3.96 10.72 11.69
C HIS A 66 -2.48 10.40 11.40
N MET A 67 -2.19 9.17 10.97
CA MET A 67 -0.85 8.76 10.53
C MET A 67 -0.34 9.63 9.36
N ILE A 68 -1.19 9.90 8.36
CA ILE A 68 -0.85 10.80 7.24
C ILE A 68 -0.44 12.18 7.77
N LYS A 69 -1.19 12.76 8.70
CA LYS A 69 -0.85 14.04 9.33
C LYS A 69 0.48 13.98 10.09
N ALA A 70 0.73 12.91 10.85
CA ALA A 70 1.99 12.71 11.57
C ALA A 70 3.18 12.60 10.61
N THR A 71 2.99 11.90 9.48
CA THR A 71 3.99 11.75 8.42
C THR A 71 4.31 13.11 7.78
N LEU A 72 3.30 13.90 7.44
CA LEU A 72 3.47 15.25 6.88
C LEU A 72 4.21 16.18 7.85
N HIS A 73 3.84 16.14 9.13
CA HIS A 73 4.52 16.90 10.17
C HIS A 73 5.99 16.49 10.28
N LEU A 74 6.29 15.19 10.23
CA LEU A 74 7.66 14.70 10.32
C LEU A 74 8.50 15.12 9.11
N LEU A 75 7.95 15.03 7.89
CA LEU A 75 8.61 15.53 6.68
C LEU A 75 8.93 17.03 6.81
N ASP A 76 8.03 17.81 7.41
CA ASP A 76 8.25 19.24 7.67
C ASP A 76 9.34 19.53 8.72
N VAL A 77 9.52 18.64 9.70
CA VAL A 77 10.58 18.76 10.72
C VAL A 77 11.94 18.37 10.15
N LEU A 78 11.99 17.41 9.23
CA LEU A 78 13.22 16.92 8.60
C LEU A 78 13.72 17.82 7.46
N GLN A 79 12.88 18.77 7.02
CA GLN A 79 13.25 19.75 6.03
C GLN A 79 14.04 20.91 6.65
N VAL A 80 15.14 21.28 6.00
CA VAL A 80 15.91 22.48 6.35
C VAL A 80 15.20 23.69 5.75
N LYS A 81 14.55 24.51 6.58
CA LYS A 81 13.72 25.66 6.14
C LYS A 81 14.50 26.96 6.05
N ASP A 82 15.51 27.12 6.90
CA ASP A 82 16.27 28.37 6.97
C ASP A 82 17.45 28.33 6.02
N THR A 83 17.57 29.35 5.16
CA THR A 83 18.66 29.48 4.18
C THR A 83 20.05 29.53 4.82
N ASN A 84 20.11 29.90 6.11
CA ASN A 84 21.35 29.97 6.89
C ASN A 84 21.69 28.67 7.62
N MET A 85 20.81 27.66 7.62
CA MET A 85 21.06 26.36 8.23
C MET A 85 21.39 25.33 7.14
N HIS A 86 22.40 24.50 7.39
CA HIS A 86 22.77 23.41 6.48
C HIS A 86 22.15 22.06 6.88
N HIS A 87 21.70 21.94 8.13
CA HIS A 87 21.11 20.71 8.69
C HIS A 87 20.19 21.04 9.87
N VAL A 88 19.29 20.12 10.20
CA VAL A 88 18.41 20.22 11.38
C VAL A 88 19.21 20.01 12.65
N SER A 89 19.01 20.86 13.67
CA SER A 89 19.80 20.79 14.91
C SER A 89 19.65 19.45 15.65
N TRP A 90 20.75 18.97 16.26
CA TRP A 90 20.74 17.73 17.04
C TRP A 90 19.72 17.74 18.19
N LYS A 91 19.47 18.90 18.81
CA LYS A 91 18.48 19.04 19.89
C LYS A 91 17.07 18.64 19.44
N VAL A 92 16.72 18.93 18.19
CA VAL A 92 15.43 18.54 17.59
C VAL A 92 15.45 17.06 17.23
N LEU A 93 16.50 16.58 16.55
CA LEU A 93 16.61 15.20 16.07
C LEU A 93 16.70 14.15 17.18
N GLY A 94 17.42 14.47 18.27
CA GLY A 94 17.67 13.58 19.41
C GLY A 94 16.58 13.62 20.48
N GLY A 95 15.66 14.59 20.42
CA GLY A 95 14.51 14.69 21.32
C GLY A 95 13.29 13.94 20.79
N ASP A 96 12.13 14.61 20.83
CA ASP A 96 10.83 14.03 20.42
C ASP A 96 10.78 13.61 18.95
N CYS A 97 11.66 14.15 18.09
CA CYS A 97 11.72 13.72 16.70
C CYS A 97 12.04 12.22 16.59
N LYS A 98 12.97 11.70 17.41
CA LYS A 98 13.35 10.28 17.38
C LYS A 98 12.16 9.35 17.68
N THR A 99 11.39 9.66 18.71
CA THR A 99 10.21 8.86 19.10
C THR A 99 9.10 8.97 18.07
N ASN A 100 8.93 10.14 17.46
CA ASN A 100 7.99 10.35 16.36
C ASN A 100 8.39 9.58 15.10
N VAL A 101 9.67 9.59 14.71
CA VAL A 101 10.20 8.77 13.58
C VAL A 101 9.91 7.30 13.82
N ASP A 102 10.23 6.79 15.01
CA ASP A 102 9.99 5.40 15.38
C ASP A 102 8.51 5.01 15.23
N THR A 103 7.63 5.86 15.76
CA THR A 103 6.18 5.65 15.73
C THR A 103 5.64 5.68 14.30
N VAL A 104 6.04 6.67 13.50
CA VAL A 104 5.58 6.85 12.12
C VAL A 104 6.06 5.70 11.23
N LEU A 105 7.33 5.30 11.32
CA LEU A 105 7.87 4.20 10.51
C LEU A 105 7.17 2.87 10.82
N ARG A 106 6.93 2.56 12.10
CA ARG A 106 6.16 1.37 12.50
C ARG A 106 4.73 1.39 11.96
N GLN A 107 4.07 2.54 12.02
CA GLN A 107 2.71 2.68 11.51
C GLN A 107 2.63 2.60 9.98
N LEU A 108 3.61 3.17 9.28
CA LEU A 108 3.73 3.06 7.82
C LEU A 108 3.92 1.61 7.41
N LEU A 109 4.82 0.86 8.06
CA LEU A 109 5.03 -0.56 7.76
C LEU A 109 3.74 -1.39 7.93
N ALA A 110 3.03 -1.20 9.05
CA ALA A 110 1.76 -1.91 9.27
C ALA A 110 0.69 -1.60 8.21
N LEU A 111 0.64 -0.35 7.72
CA LEU A 111 -0.28 0.05 6.65
C LEU A 111 0.14 -0.51 5.29
N ILE A 112 1.44 -0.50 5.00
CA ILE A 112 2.02 -1.10 3.81
C ILE A 112 1.66 -2.58 3.73
N ASP A 113 1.87 -3.34 4.81
CA ASP A 113 1.49 -4.76 4.87
C ASP A 113 -0.01 -4.94 4.66
N THR A 114 -0.84 -4.10 5.30
CA THR A 114 -2.30 -4.16 5.12
C THR A 114 -2.71 -3.89 3.66
N CYS A 115 -2.03 -2.96 2.97
CA CYS A 115 -2.27 -2.70 1.56
C CYS A 115 -1.91 -3.91 0.68
N VAL A 116 -0.78 -4.57 0.94
CA VAL A 116 -0.37 -5.77 0.20
C VAL A 116 -1.38 -6.91 0.40
N GLU A 117 -1.78 -7.20 1.64
CA GLU A 117 -2.79 -8.21 1.94
C GLU A 117 -4.13 -7.93 1.24
N ALA A 118 -4.56 -6.67 1.23
CA ALA A 118 -5.79 -6.26 0.55
C ALA A 118 -5.69 -6.46 -0.97
N MET A 119 -4.57 -6.04 -1.58
CA MET A 119 -4.32 -6.18 -3.01
C MET A 119 -4.30 -7.65 -3.46
N GLU A 120 -3.73 -8.56 -2.67
CA GLU A 120 -3.75 -9.99 -2.96
C GLU A 120 -5.17 -10.58 -2.93
N ALA A 121 -5.96 -10.22 -1.91
CA ALA A 121 -7.35 -10.65 -1.81
C ALA A 121 -8.20 -10.12 -2.97
N GLU A 122 -7.96 -8.87 -3.38
CA GLU A 122 -8.61 -8.23 -4.52
C GLU A 122 -8.25 -8.91 -5.83
N LYS A 123 -6.97 -9.21 -6.08
CA LYS A 123 -6.53 -9.97 -7.27
C LYS A 123 -7.22 -11.33 -7.36
N LYS A 124 -7.35 -12.03 -6.22
CA LYS A 124 -8.05 -13.33 -6.15
C LYS A 124 -9.54 -13.20 -6.45
N ALA A 125 -10.20 -12.20 -5.87
CA ALA A 125 -11.61 -11.91 -6.13
C ALA A 125 -11.85 -11.53 -7.60
N TYR A 126 -10.99 -10.67 -8.16
CA TYR A 126 -11.04 -10.22 -9.55
C TYR A 126 -10.94 -11.41 -10.52
N THR A 127 -9.97 -12.30 -10.30
CA THR A 127 -9.77 -13.50 -11.12
C THR A 127 -10.99 -14.43 -11.07
N ALA A 128 -11.53 -14.70 -9.88
CA ALA A 128 -12.69 -15.58 -9.72
C ALA A 128 -13.97 -14.99 -10.34
N LEU A 129 -14.16 -13.67 -10.25
CA LEU A 129 -15.25 -12.98 -10.94
C LEU A 129 -15.07 -12.96 -12.46
N GLY A 130 -13.83 -12.82 -12.93
CA GLY A 130 -13.47 -12.92 -14.35
C GLY A 130 -13.86 -14.26 -14.96
N MET A 131 -13.69 -15.36 -14.20
CA MET A 131 -14.19 -16.67 -14.62
C MET A 131 -15.72 -16.71 -14.75
N GLN A 132 -16.46 -16.10 -13.82
CA GLN A 132 -17.92 -16.03 -13.93
C GLN A 132 -18.37 -15.20 -15.14
N TYR A 133 -17.67 -14.09 -15.39
CA TYR A 133 -17.89 -13.23 -16.55
C TYR A 133 -17.62 -13.97 -17.87
N ALA A 134 -16.51 -14.71 -17.97
CA ALA A 134 -16.17 -15.52 -19.15
C ALA A 134 -17.23 -16.59 -19.45
N MET A 135 -17.84 -17.16 -18.40
CA MET A 135 -18.95 -18.11 -18.53
C MET A 135 -20.32 -17.46 -18.74
N THR A 136 -20.38 -16.13 -18.85
CA THR A 136 -21.62 -15.34 -18.96
C THR A 136 -22.59 -15.49 -17.79
N PHE A 137 -22.10 -15.92 -16.64
CA PHE A 137 -22.91 -16.09 -15.43
C PHE A 137 -23.10 -14.77 -14.70
N PHE A 138 -24.36 -14.48 -14.32
CA PHE A 138 -24.73 -13.32 -13.50
C PHE A 138 -24.12 -12.00 -14.03
N MET A 139 -24.09 -11.82 -15.35
CA MET A 139 -23.31 -10.78 -16.03
C MET A 139 -23.41 -9.37 -15.43
N PRO A 140 -24.61 -8.84 -15.11
CA PRO A 140 -24.71 -7.50 -14.50
C PRO A 140 -23.99 -7.41 -13.15
N PHE A 141 -24.07 -8.44 -12.33
CA PHE A 141 -23.37 -8.50 -11.04
C PHE A 141 -21.85 -8.60 -11.25
N CYS A 142 -21.42 -9.53 -12.12
CA CYS A 142 -20.00 -9.78 -12.35
C CYS A 142 -19.28 -8.55 -12.91
N VAL A 143 -19.86 -7.83 -13.88
CA VAL A 143 -19.28 -6.60 -14.44
C VAL A 143 -19.12 -5.50 -13.39
N VAL A 144 -20.16 -5.29 -12.58
CA VAL A 144 -20.10 -4.25 -11.54
C VAL A 144 -19.11 -4.63 -10.45
N ALA A 145 -19.09 -5.90 -10.03
CA ALA A 145 -18.19 -6.38 -9.00
C ALA A 145 -16.72 -6.39 -9.45
N THR A 146 -16.40 -6.79 -10.69
CA THR A 146 -15.02 -6.75 -11.20
C THR A 146 -14.53 -5.31 -11.32
N SER A 147 -15.36 -4.40 -11.85
CA SER A 147 -15.04 -2.96 -11.92
C SER A 147 -14.75 -2.38 -10.54
N LEU A 148 -15.58 -2.70 -9.55
CA LEU A 148 -15.41 -2.25 -8.17
C LEU A 148 -14.10 -2.77 -7.54
N VAL A 149 -13.83 -4.07 -7.69
CA VAL A 149 -12.58 -4.68 -7.17
C VAL A 149 -11.35 -4.07 -7.85
N GLY A 150 -11.41 -3.81 -9.16
CA GLY A 150 -10.34 -3.12 -9.87
C GLY A 150 -10.07 -1.71 -9.32
N ARG A 151 -11.11 -0.93 -9.02
CA ARG A 151 -10.95 0.40 -8.41
C ARG A 151 -10.36 0.33 -7.00
N LEU A 152 -10.79 -0.63 -6.18
CA LEU A 152 -10.20 -0.87 -4.85
C LEU A 152 -8.70 -1.18 -4.97
N TYR A 153 -8.33 -2.07 -5.89
CA TYR A 153 -6.94 -2.43 -6.16
C TYR A 153 -6.08 -1.23 -6.54
N THR A 154 -6.56 -0.39 -7.47
CA THR A 154 -5.83 0.82 -7.88
C THR A 154 -5.65 1.81 -6.72
N LEU A 155 -6.66 1.96 -5.85
CA LEU A 155 -6.57 2.82 -4.68
C LEU A 155 -5.55 2.30 -3.65
N HIS A 156 -5.54 0.98 -3.39
CA HIS A 156 -4.51 0.38 -2.54
C HIS A 156 -3.12 0.47 -3.13
N GLN A 157 -2.96 0.22 -4.43
CA GLN A 157 -1.69 0.36 -5.12
C GLN A 157 -1.17 1.81 -5.01
N THR A 158 -2.06 2.78 -5.20
CA THR A 158 -1.72 4.20 -5.03
C THR A 158 -1.25 4.47 -3.60
N LEU A 159 -2.00 4.02 -2.58
CA LEU A 159 -1.60 4.20 -1.19
C LEU A 159 -0.28 3.49 -0.85
N LEU A 160 -0.09 2.27 -1.34
CA LEU A 160 1.11 1.46 -1.15
C LEU A 160 2.36 2.19 -1.64
N VAL A 161 2.34 2.64 -2.90
CA VAL A 161 3.47 3.36 -3.50
C VAL A 161 3.80 4.62 -2.69
N ARG A 162 2.78 5.38 -2.29
CA ARG A 162 2.95 6.65 -1.57
C ARG A 162 3.44 6.46 -0.14
N PHE A 163 2.99 5.40 0.55
CA PHE A 163 3.48 5.07 1.88
C PHE A 163 4.91 4.51 1.85
N VAL A 164 5.26 3.72 0.84
CA VAL A 164 6.63 3.25 0.64
C VAL A 164 7.57 4.41 0.33
N GLU A 165 7.15 5.32 -0.54
CA GLU A 165 7.87 6.56 -0.86
C GLU A 165 8.11 7.39 0.41
N ALA A 166 7.06 7.63 1.21
CA ALA A 166 7.17 8.36 2.48
C ALA A 166 8.07 7.66 3.50
N HIS A 167 7.96 6.34 3.62
CA HIS A 167 8.78 5.52 4.51
C HIS A 167 10.27 5.66 4.15
N HIS A 168 10.59 5.50 2.87
CA HIS A 168 11.96 5.65 2.39
C HIS A 168 12.45 7.09 2.57
N ALA A 169 11.58 8.06 2.32
CA ALA A 169 11.91 9.47 2.44
C ALA A 169 12.29 9.88 3.86
N ILE A 170 11.47 9.49 4.83
CA ILE A 170 11.73 9.73 6.25
C ILE A 170 13.02 9.04 6.69
N THR A 171 13.21 7.78 6.28
CA THR A 171 14.39 6.98 6.65
C THR A 171 15.68 7.67 6.17
N LEU A 172 15.74 8.05 4.89
CA LEU A 172 16.90 8.72 4.31
C LEU A 172 17.09 10.12 4.87
N ALA A 173 16.03 10.92 4.98
CA ALA A 173 16.12 12.28 5.49
C ALA A 173 16.59 12.28 6.95
N TYR A 174 16.02 11.43 7.80
CA TYR A 174 16.43 11.34 9.20
C TYR A 174 17.89 10.89 9.35
N LEU A 175 18.32 9.90 8.56
CA LEU A 175 19.72 9.46 8.56
C LEU A 175 20.66 10.58 8.08
N ALA A 176 20.34 11.24 6.97
CA ALA A 176 21.15 12.33 6.42
C ALA A 176 21.27 13.49 7.42
N GLN A 177 20.16 13.93 8.01
CA GLN A 177 20.17 14.99 9.02
C GLN A 177 20.95 14.56 10.28
N THR A 178 20.85 13.30 10.69
CA THR A 178 21.63 12.78 11.82
C THR A 178 23.13 12.74 11.53
N ILE A 179 23.55 12.29 10.35
CA ILE A 179 24.95 12.25 9.95
C ILE A 179 25.55 13.66 9.99
N LEU A 180 24.82 14.65 9.48
CA LEU A 180 25.26 16.04 9.46
C LEU A 180 25.31 16.67 10.86
N ALA A 181 24.32 16.38 11.71
CA ALA A 181 24.22 16.97 13.05
C ALA A 181 25.13 16.29 14.10
N ASN A 182 25.26 14.96 14.03
CA ASN A 182 26.05 14.16 14.97
C ASN A 182 26.56 12.86 14.32
N PRO A 183 27.75 12.90 13.69
CA PRO A 183 28.33 11.73 13.01
C PRO A 183 28.54 10.51 13.92
N LEU A 184 28.83 10.72 15.21
CA LEU A 184 29.10 9.64 16.16
C LEU A 184 27.84 8.80 16.43
N TYR A 185 26.67 9.44 16.37
CA TYR A 185 25.38 8.79 16.59
C TYR A 185 24.78 8.22 15.28
N ALA A 186 25.40 8.43 14.13
CA ALA A 186 24.90 7.92 12.86
C ALA A 186 24.88 6.38 12.80
N SER A 187 25.85 5.71 13.43
CA SER A 187 25.94 4.24 13.45
C SER A 187 24.77 3.60 14.20
N THR A 188 24.40 4.17 15.35
CA THR A 188 23.27 3.68 16.17
C THR A 188 21.94 3.94 15.47
N VAL A 189 21.78 5.10 14.82
CA VAL A 189 20.58 5.39 14.00
C VAL A 189 20.49 4.46 12.81
N THR A 190 21.60 4.17 12.13
CA THR A 190 21.60 3.21 11.01
C THR A 190 21.13 1.84 11.46
N ALA A 191 21.64 1.34 12.60
CA ALA A 191 21.20 0.07 13.17
C ALA A 191 19.72 0.09 13.58
N GLN A 192 19.23 1.19 14.14
CA GLN A 192 17.81 1.37 14.46
C GLN A 192 16.95 1.37 13.19
N LEU A 193 17.32 2.12 12.16
CA LEU A 193 16.58 2.21 10.89
C LEU A 193 16.58 0.90 10.12
N ALA A 194 17.60 0.06 10.26
CA ALA A 194 17.62 -1.28 9.68
C ALA A 194 16.48 -2.18 10.20
N SER A 195 15.97 -1.91 11.42
CA SER A 195 14.79 -2.62 11.96
C SER A 195 13.48 -2.27 11.25
N TYR A 196 13.45 -1.15 10.51
CA TYR A 196 12.31 -0.70 9.71
C TYR A 196 12.42 -1.10 8.23
N ARG A 197 13.19 -2.14 7.92
CA ARG A 197 13.31 -2.61 6.54
C ARG A 197 11.97 -3.09 6.01
N LEU A 198 11.64 -2.69 4.78
CA LEU A 198 10.45 -3.16 4.07
C LEU A 198 10.50 -4.69 3.90
N PRO A 199 9.42 -5.42 4.22
CA PRO A 199 9.34 -6.86 4.00
C PRO A 199 9.51 -7.25 2.52
N PRO A 200 10.08 -8.43 2.20
CA PRO A 200 10.28 -8.87 0.82
C PRO A 200 9.00 -8.94 -0.02
N GLN A 201 7.87 -9.30 0.62
CA GLN A 201 6.55 -9.36 -0.01
C GLN A 201 6.10 -7.99 -0.55
N VAL A 202 6.47 -6.90 0.11
CA VAL A 202 6.17 -5.54 -0.32
C VAL A 202 6.97 -5.19 -1.56
N VAL A 203 8.26 -5.56 -1.58
CA VAL A 203 9.13 -5.34 -2.74
C VAL A 203 8.59 -6.10 -3.96
N ALA A 204 8.23 -7.37 -3.77
CA ALA A 204 7.60 -8.17 -4.81
C ALA A 204 6.27 -7.58 -5.31
N ALA A 205 5.46 -6.99 -4.42
CA ALA A 205 4.20 -6.33 -4.78
C ALA A 205 4.42 -5.02 -5.58
N LEU A 206 5.57 -4.35 -5.39
CA LEU A 206 5.96 -3.17 -6.17
C LEU A 206 6.54 -3.55 -7.53
N ASP A 207 7.21 -4.69 -7.63
CA ASP A 207 7.77 -5.28 -8.85
C ASP A 207 6.67 -5.93 -9.72
N MET A 208 5.74 -5.09 -10.17
CA MET A 208 4.57 -5.45 -11.01
C MET A 208 4.95 -6.08 -12.37
N THR A 209 6.21 -5.99 -12.80
CA THR A 209 6.72 -6.57 -14.06
C THR A 209 6.79 -8.09 -14.05
N SER A 210 7.05 -8.72 -12.89
CA SER A 210 7.20 -10.18 -12.78
C SER A 210 5.90 -10.97 -13.01
N SER A 211 4.75 -10.32 -12.80
CA SER A 211 3.44 -10.98 -12.87
C SER A 211 2.80 -11.01 -14.27
N LEU A 212 3.30 -10.22 -15.21
CA LEU A 212 2.86 -10.24 -16.61
C LEU A 212 3.55 -11.36 -17.42
N GLU A 213 4.80 -11.69 -17.12
CA GLU A 213 5.56 -12.75 -17.81
C GLU A 213 5.08 -14.16 -17.46
N ALA A 214 4.52 -14.37 -16.27
CA ALA A 214 4.00 -15.68 -15.86
C ALA A 214 2.68 -16.07 -16.57
N THR A 215 2.00 -15.12 -17.25
CA THR A 215 0.70 -15.38 -17.90
C THR A 215 0.84 -15.53 -19.43
N THR A 216 2.01 -15.24 -20.00
CA THR A 216 2.30 -15.34 -21.44
C THR A 216 3.09 -16.59 -21.83
N ALA A 217 3.21 -17.58 -20.94
CA ALA A 217 3.76 -18.88 -21.31
C ALA A 217 2.89 -19.51 -22.41
N PRO A 218 3.46 -19.82 -23.60
CA PRO A 218 2.69 -20.40 -24.68
C PRO A 218 2.24 -21.81 -24.27
N LEU A 219 0.95 -22.09 -24.49
CA LEU A 219 0.41 -23.45 -24.58
C LEU A 219 1.12 -24.15 -25.75
N ASN A 220 2.28 -24.75 -25.50
CA ASN A 220 2.91 -25.64 -26.47
C ASN A 220 2.01 -26.86 -26.64
N GLN A 221 1.47 -26.96 -27.86
CA GLN A 221 0.96 -28.17 -28.47
C GLN A 221 2.05 -29.24 -28.41
N GLU A 222 1.77 -30.37 -27.76
CA GLU A 222 2.39 -31.65 -28.10
C GLU A 222 1.52 -32.76 -27.51
N ASN A 223 0.77 -33.43 -28.38
CA ASN A 223 0.63 -34.89 -28.43
C ASN A 223 -0.29 -35.26 -29.60
N SER A 224 0.29 -35.19 -30.79
CA SER A 224 -0.03 -36.13 -31.86
C SER A 224 0.79 -37.39 -31.62
N ALA A 225 0.19 -38.55 -31.87
CA ALA A 225 0.75 -39.91 -31.89
C ALA A 225 0.59 -40.74 -30.60
N THR A 226 -0.51 -41.51 -30.57
CA THR A 226 -0.42 -42.97 -30.45
C THR A 226 -1.59 -43.59 -31.20
N SER A 227 -1.27 -44.20 -32.34
CA SER A 227 -2.01 -45.29 -32.96
C SER A 227 -2.04 -46.50 -32.03
N PHE A 228 -3.23 -47.00 -31.71
CA PHE A 228 -3.67 -48.40 -31.79
C PHE A 228 -5.19 -48.45 -31.60
#